data_AF-A0A3Q0GIQ1-F1
#
_entry.id   AF-A0A3Q0GIQ1-F1
#
_cell.length_a   1.000
_cell.length_b   1.000
_cell.length_c   1.000
_cell.angle_alpha   90.00
_cell.angle_beta   90.00
_cell.angle_gamma   90.00
#
_symmetry.space_group_name_H-M   'P 1'
#
loop_
_entity.id
_entity.type
_entity.pdbx_description
1 polymer ?
#
loop_
_entity_poly.entity_id
_entity_poly.type
_entity_poly.pdbx_seq_one_letter_code
_entity_poly.pdbx_strand_id
1 'polypeptide(L)'
;MRLEDKSFLKIHAQGEVLPCDQTQQLQVEYIIARKALGAETKSLDFYFLVVAKGAIIRSLWKGLDFGEGAELKGSFSIELPVGAELAPSAKVLGYTVLPNGEMAADSTELHMTKCFPNKVQASPGSLCAVRAVDQSVLLMKPEAELSVDT
;
A
#
# COMPACT_ATOMS: atom_id res chain seq x y z
N MET A 1 18.96 6.03 26.28
CA MET A 1 17.91 6.61 25.42
C MET A 1 16.65 5.77 25.63
N ARG A 2 15.65 6.27 26.37
CA ARG A 2 14.43 5.50 26.73
C ARG A 2 13.43 5.55 25.57
N LEU A 3 12.83 4.42 25.20
CA LEU A 3 11.84 4.28 24.12
C LEU A 3 10.50 4.98 24.39
N GLU A 4 10.26 5.39 25.64
CA GLU A 4 8.98 5.95 26.11
C GLU A 4 8.77 7.43 25.72
N ASP A 5 9.78 8.04 25.09
CA ASP A 5 9.84 9.48 24.83
C ASP A 5 9.58 9.89 23.37
N LYS A 6 9.35 8.93 22.48
CA LYS A 6 9.20 9.18 21.04
C LYS A 6 7.93 8.55 20.51
N SER A 7 7.31 9.25 19.57
CA SER A 7 6.16 8.74 18.84
C SER A 7 6.61 7.90 17.65
N PHE A 8 5.94 6.78 17.41
CA PHE A 8 6.25 5.84 16.35
C PHE A 8 4.98 5.37 15.64
N LEU A 9 5.15 5.09 14.36
CA LEU A 9 4.19 4.38 13.53
C LEU A 9 4.89 3.14 13.00
N LYS A 10 4.16 2.02 12.88
CA LYS A 10 4.67 0.81 12.26
C LYS A 10 3.59 0.22 11.36
N ILE A 11 3.89 0.11 10.06
CA ILE A 11 2.99 -0.51 9.09
C ILE A 11 3.43 -1.94 8.88
N HIS A 12 2.51 -2.87 9.11
CA HIS A 12 2.74 -4.30 8.92
C HIS A 12 2.12 -4.73 7.60
N ALA A 13 2.99 -5.06 6.64
CA ALA A 13 2.62 -5.80 5.45
C ALA A 13 2.76 -7.29 5.73
N GLN A 14 1.75 -8.08 5.36
CA GLN A 14 1.93 -9.53 5.31
C GLN A 14 2.91 -9.81 4.18
N GLY A 15 3.99 -10.55 4.45
CA GLY A 15 5.08 -10.82 3.50
C GLY A 15 4.69 -11.74 2.33
N GLU A 16 3.40 -11.84 2.01
CA GLU A 16 2.86 -12.64 0.93
C GLU A 16 2.70 -11.81 -0.33
N VAL A 17 2.87 -12.45 -1.49
CA VAL A 17 2.63 -11.81 -2.78
C VAL A 17 1.13 -11.62 -2.96
N LEU A 18 0.70 -10.36 -3.05
CA LEU A 18 -0.72 -10.01 -3.11
C LEU A 18 -1.31 -10.33 -4.49
N PRO A 19 -2.43 -11.07 -4.57
CA PRO A 19 -3.15 -11.28 -5.82
C PRO A 19 -3.88 -10.00 -6.27
N CYS A 20 -4.14 -9.90 -7.57
CA CYS A 20 -4.91 -8.81 -8.15
C CYS A 20 -6.39 -8.84 -7.70
N ASP A 21 -7.04 -7.68 -7.69
CA ASP A 21 -8.47 -7.50 -7.43
C ASP A 21 -8.93 -7.97 -6.03
N GLN A 22 -8.02 -7.99 -5.06
CA GLN A 22 -8.34 -8.24 -3.66
C GLN A 22 -8.16 -6.99 -2.81
N THR A 23 -8.87 -6.90 -1.70
CA THR A 23 -8.67 -5.85 -0.70
C THR A 23 -7.69 -6.36 0.35
N GLN A 24 -6.52 -5.74 0.43
CA GLN A 24 -5.55 -6.02 1.48
C GLN A 24 -5.88 -5.20 2.73
N GLN A 25 -5.89 -5.86 3.89
CA GLN A 25 -5.91 -5.16 5.19
C GLN A 25 -4.48 -4.96 5.69
N LEU A 26 -4.07 -3.71 5.88
CA LEU A 26 -2.78 -3.37 6.47
C LEU A 26 -2.97 -3.05 7.95
N GLN A 27 -2.26 -3.76 8.81
CA GLN A 27 -2.23 -3.47 10.24
C GLN A 27 -1.23 -2.35 10.51
N VAL A 28 -1.65 -1.36 11.29
CA VAL A 28 -0.83 -0.22 11.67
C VAL A 28 -0.78 -0.16 13.18
N GLU A 29 0.42 -0.29 13.74
CA GLU A 29 0.67 -0.08 15.15
C GLU A 29 1.17 1.34 15.37
N TYR A 30 0.70 1.96 16.45
CA TYR A 30 1.13 3.30 16.82
C TYR A 30 1.48 3.35 18.31
N ILE A 31 2.43 4.22 18.63
CA ILE A 31 2.76 4.67 19.99
C ILE A 31 2.94 6.18 19.90
N ILE A 32 2.11 6.95 20.60
CA ILE A 32 2.20 8.41 20.64
C ILE A 32 2.68 8.84 22.03
N ALA A 33 3.75 9.63 22.08
CA ALA A 33 4.23 10.16 23.35
C ALA A 33 3.25 11.20 23.90
N ARG A 34 2.84 11.06 25.18
CA ARG A 34 1.87 11.96 25.83
C ARG A 34 2.28 13.44 25.74
N LYS A 35 3.57 13.73 25.88
CA LYS A 35 4.12 15.09 25.77
C LYS A 35 3.94 15.72 24.39
N ALA A 36 3.81 14.90 23.33
CA ALA A 36 3.71 15.38 21.96
C ALA A 36 2.26 15.67 21.53
N LEU A 37 1.29 14.99 22.14
CA LEU A 37 -0.14 15.20 21.88
C LEU A 37 -0.70 16.45 22.59
N GLY A 38 -0.14 16.81 23.75
CA GLY A 38 -0.66 17.91 24.57
C GLY A 38 -1.96 17.54 25.31
N ALA A 39 -2.41 18.41 26.22
CA ALA A 39 -3.58 18.13 27.06
C ALA A 39 -4.93 18.34 26.35
N GLU A 40 -4.94 19.10 25.24
CA GLU A 40 -6.17 19.55 24.59
C GLU A 40 -6.55 18.74 23.35
N THR A 41 -5.59 18.01 22.75
CA THR A 41 -5.85 17.25 21.52
C THR A 41 -6.54 15.93 21.85
N LYS A 42 -7.79 15.82 21.40
CA LYS A 42 -8.66 14.66 21.61
C LYS A 42 -8.75 13.73 20.41
N SER A 43 -8.18 14.11 19.27
CA SER A 43 -8.17 13.29 18.07
C SER A 43 -6.90 13.51 17.26
N LEU A 44 -6.50 12.50 16.49
CA LEU A 44 -5.35 12.56 15.60
C LEU A 44 -5.65 11.84 14.29
N ASP A 45 -5.25 12.47 13.19
CA ASP A 45 -5.35 11.87 11.86
C ASP A 45 -4.03 11.20 11.45
N PHE A 46 -4.18 10.02 10.85
CA PHE A 46 -3.10 9.26 10.23
C PHE A 46 -3.34 9.25 8.73
N TYR A 47 -2.35 9.67 7.94
CA TYR A 47 -2.42 9.76 6.49
C TYR A 47 -1.56 8.66 5.86
N PHE A 48 -2.04 8.09 4.76
CA PHE A 48 -1.33 7.05 4.01
C PHE A 48 -1.31 7.37 2.52
N LEU A 49 -0.12 7.42 1.94
CA LEU A 49 0.11 7.63 0.52
C LEU A 49 0.56 6.30 -0.10
N VAL A 50 -0.14 5.88 -1.16
CA VAL A 50 0.22 4.69 -1.92
C VAL A 50 0.89 5.13 -3.21
N VAL A 51 2.17 4.80 -3.34
CA VAL A 51 3.03 5.18 -4.44
C VAL A 51 3.35 3.97 -5.29
N ALA A 52 3.04 4.01 -6.57
CA ALA A 52 3.44 2.99 -7.53
C ALA A 52 3.87 3.66 -8.82
N LYS A 53 4.82 3.05 -9.54
CA LYS A 53 5.32 3.56 -10.84
C LYS A 53 5.76 5.04 -10.77
N GLY A 54 6.29 5.46 -9.62
CA GLY A 54 6.79 6.83 -9.38
C GLY A 54 5.73 7.90 -9.11
N ALA A 55 4.44 7.54 -8.99
CA ALA A 55 3.35 8.48 -8.74
C ALA A 55 2.52 8.08 -7.50
N ILE A 56 1.90 9.06 -6.85
CA ILE A 56 0.90 8.81 -5.80
C ILE A 56 -0.39 8.38 -6.50
N ILE A 57 -0.76 7.11 -6.29
CA ILE A 57 -1.93 6.51 -6.92
C ILE A 57 -3.16 6.68 -6.04
N ARG A 58 -3.01 6.60 -4.72
CA ARG A 58 -4.11 6.73 -3.76
C ARG A 58 -3.64 7.42 -2.48
N SER A 59 -4.57 8.12 -1.83
CA SER A 59 -4.42 8.69 -0.49
C SER A 59 -5.53 8.16 0.41
N LEU A 60 -5.17 7.62 1.57
CA LEU A 60 -6.09 7.13 2.60
C LEU A 60 -5.84 7.89 3.90
N TRP A 61 -6.82 7.88 4.80
CA TRP A 61 -6.66 8.44 6.13
C TRP A 61 -7.48 7.68 7.16
N LYS A 62 -7.06 7.76 8.42
CA LYS A 62 -7.78 7.21 9.57
C LYS A 62 -7.67 8.20 10.74
N GLY A 63 -8.81 8.71 11.20
CA GLY A 63 -8.91 9.48 12.43
C GLY A 63 -9.07 8.55 13.64
N LEU A 64 -8.38 8.85 14.73
CA LEU A 64 -8.55 8.20 16.03
C LEU A 64 -8.86 9.23 17.09
N ASP A 65 -9.85 8.93 17.94
CA ASP A 65 -10.21 9.74 19.09
C ASP A 65 -9.51 9.20 20.35
N PHE A 66 -8.74 10.06 21.00
CA PHE A 66 -8.06 9.84 22.27
C PHE A 66 -8.82 10.58 23.37
N GLY A 67 -9.83 9.92 23.92
CA GLY A 67 -10.57 10.43 25.09
C GLY A 67 -9.71 10.58 26.34
N GLU A 68 -10.28 11.15 27.42
CA GLU A 68 -9.59 11.22 28.71
C GLU A 68 -9.24 9.80 29.21
N GLY A 69 -7.95 9.54 29.41
CA GLY A 69 -7.45 8.22 29.82
C GLY A 69 -7.20 7.24 28.67
N ALA A 70 -7.35 7.66 27.41
CA ALA A 70 -7.07 6.80 26.26
C ALA A 70 -5.61 6.34 26.24
N GLU A 71 -5.44 5.06 25.89
CA GLU A 71 -4.13 4.45 25.70
C GLU A 71 -3.52 5.03 24.43
N LEU A 72 -2.38 5.72 24.56
CA LEU A 72 -1.68 6.35 23.43
C LEU A 72 -0.88 5.32 22.62
N LYS A 73 -1.25 4.05 22.73
CA LYS A 73 -0.66 2.92 22.05
C LYS A 73 -1.80 2.01 21.62
N GLY A 74 -1.74 1.54 20.39
CA GLY A 74 -2.74 0.62 19.87
C GLY A 74 -2.43 0.21 18.44
N SER A 75 -3.41 -0.41 17.82
CA SER A 75 -3.38 -0.74 16.40
C SER A 75 -4.72 -0.46 15.74
N PHE A 76 -4.68 -0.25 14.43
CA PHE A 76 -5.86 -0.16 13.59
C PHE A 76 -5.57 -0.75 12.21
N SER A 77 -6.62 -0.99 11.45
CA SER A 77 -6.51 -1.54 10.09
C SER A 77 -6.97 -0.50 9.06
N ILE A 78 -6.25 -0.46 7.95
CA ILE A 78 -6.65 0.26 6.74
C ILE A 78 -6.88 -0.73 5.61
N GLU A 79 -7.87 -0.44 4.78
CA GLU A 79 -8.22 -1.25 3.62
C GLU A 79 -7.60 -0.66 2.36
N LEU A 80 -6.83 -1.48 1.64
CA LEU A 80 -6.19 -1.10 0.38
C LEU A 80 -6.70 -2.02 -0.74
N PRO A 81 -7.55 -1.54 -1.65
CA PRO A 81 -7.92 -2.30 -2.84
C PRO A 81 -6.71 -2.43 -3.79
N VAL A 82 -6.33 -3.67 -4.09
CA VAL A 82 -5.22 -4.02 -4.97
C VAL A 82 -5.69 -4.06 -6.41
N GLY A 83 -5.23 -3.10 -7.21
CA GLY A 83 -5.51 -3.04 -8.65
C GLY A 83 -4.24 -3.05 -9.51
N ALA A 84 -4.41 -3.12 -10.83
CA ALA A 84 -3.32 -3.19 -11.81
C ALA A 84 -2.41 -1.94 -11.84
N GLU A 85 -2.92 -0.82 -11.36
CA GLU A 85 -2.17 0.42 -11.16
C GLU A 85 -1.07 0.29 -10.10
N LEU A 86 -1.25 -0.61 -9.12
CA LEU A 86 -0.31 -0.83 -8.02
C LEU A 86 0.75 -1.90 -8.33
N ALA A 87 0.47 -2.82 -9.25
CA ALA A 87 1.39 -3.88 -9.61
C ALA A 87 2.59 -3.39 -10.43
N PRO A 88 3.76 -4.08 -10.37
CA PRO A 88 4.04 -5.27 -9.53
C PRO A 88 4.52 -4.94 -8.11
N SER A 89 4.85 -3.68 -7.84
CA SER A 89 5.26 -3.20 -6.52
C SER A 89 4.64 -1.83 -6.25
N ALA A 90 4.15 -1.67 -5.03
CA ALA A 90 3.67 -0.40 -4.50
C ALA A 90 4.28 -0.14 -3.13
N LYS A 91 4.65 1.11 -2.86
CA LYS A 91 5.12 1.57 -1.55
C LYS A 91 4.01 2.30 -0.83
N VAL A 92 3.76 1.92 0.42
CA VAL A 92 2.82 2.62 1.31
C VAL A 92 3.65 3.44 2.30
N LEU A 93 3.43 4.75 2.31
CA LEU A 93 4.01 5.68 3.28
C LEU A 93 2.89 6.14 4.22
N GLY A 94 3.02 5.87 5.51
CA GLY A 94 2.09 6.35 6.54
C GLY A 94 2.76 7.40 7.41
N TYR A 95 2.03 8.46 7.76
CA TYR A 95 2.51 9.47 8.69
C TYR A 95 1.38 10.12 9.49
N THR A 96 1.74 10.68 10.63
CA THR A 96 0.89 11.59 11.40
C THR A 96 1.73 12.77 11.89
N VAL A 97 1.11 13.96 11.92
CA VAL A 97 1.74 15.20 12.40
C VAL A 97 1.15 15.53 13.75
N LEU A 98 2.00 15.60 14.76
CA LEU A 98 1.61 15.87 16.14
C LEU A 98 1.50 17.39 16.37
N PRO A 99 0.68 17.84 17.34
CA PRO A 99 0.49 19.26 17.64
C PRO A 99 1.78 20.02 17.98
N ASN A 100 2.79 19.33 18.52
CA ASN A 100 4.11 19.91 18.80
C ASN A 100 5.01 20.06 17.55
N GLY A 101 4.52 19.69 16.37
CA GLY A 101 5.25 19.72 15.10
C GLY A 101 6.13 18.49 14.83
N GLU A 102 6.21 17.53 15.75
CA GLU A 102 6.87 16.25 15.49
C GLU A 102 6.04 15.39 14.53
N MET A 103 6.71 14.52 13.78
CA MET A 103 6.06 13.57 12.89
C MET A 103 6.48 12.15 13.22
N ALA A 104 5.50 11.24 13.26
CA ALA A 104 5.73 9.81 13.30
C ALA A 104 5.36 9.24 11.94
N ALA A 105 6.25 8.47 11.33
CA ALA A 105 6.07 7.92 9.99
C ALA A 105 6.74 6.55 9.85
N ASP A 106 6.22 5.75 8.92
CA ASP A 106 6.81 4.48 8.49
C ASP A 106 6.49 4.24 7.01
N SER A 107 7.24 3.33 6.39
CA SER A 107 6.94 2.88 5.04
C SER A 107 7.10 1.38 4.90
N THR A 108 6.24 0.77 4.10
CA THR A 108 6.37 -0.64 3.72
C THR A 108 6.22 -0.80 2.21
N GLU A 109 6.82 -1.84 1.66
CA GLU A 109 6.71 -2.21 0.25
C GLU A 109 5.80 -3.44 0.13
N LEU A 110 4.87 -3.38 -0.81
CA LEU A 110 3.95 -4.45 -1.13
C LEU A 110 4.35 -5.05 -2.47
N HIS A 111 4.48 -6.37 -2.50
CA HIS A 111 4.68 -7.11 -3.73
C HIS A 111 3.37 -7.74 -4.16
N MET A 112 3.07 -7.59 -5.44
CA MET A 112 1.86 -8.12 -6.05
C MET A 112 2.24 -9.04 -7.20
N THR A 113 1.33 -9.96 -7.52
CA THR A 113 1.36 -10.63 -8.81
C THR A 113 1.28 -9.60 -9.94
N LYS A 114 1.75 -9.96 -11.14
CA LYS A 114 1.61 -9.09 -12.31
C LYS A 114 0.13 -8.95 -12.65
N CYS A 115 -0.37 -7.72 -12.61
CA CYS A 115 -1.76 -7.40 -12.86
C CYS A 115 -1.91 -6.63 -14.18
N PHE A 116 -2.85 -7.08 -15.01
CA PHE A 116 -3.22 -6.39 -16.25
C PHE A 116 -4.60 -5.75 -16.08
N PRO A 117 -4.78 -4.49 -16.47
CA PRO A 117 -6.07 -3.80 -16.34
C PRO A 117 -7.16 -4.47 -17.20
N ASN A 118 -6.77 -5.10 -18.31
CA ASN A 118 -7.67 -5.84 -19.18
C ASN A 118 -7.58 -7.33 -18.87
N LYS A 119 -8.73 -7.95 -18.53
CA LYS A 119 -8.86 -9.40 -18.48
C LYS A 119 -9.17 -9.89 -19.89
N VAL A 120 -8.25 -10.65 -20.50
CA VAL A 120 -8.39 -11.10 -21.89
C VAL A 120 -9.34 -12.31 -21.99
N GLN A 121 -10.63 -12.02 -21.84
CA GLN A 121 -11.69 -12.57 -22.69
C GLN A 121 -12.13 -11.40 -23.56
N ALA A 122 -12.49 -11.61 -24.83
CA ALA A 122 -12.88 -10.52 -25.72
C ALA A 122 -14.03 -9.68 -25.10
N SER A 123 -13.67 -8.61 -24.39
CA SER A 123 -14.64 -7.76 -23.72
C SER A 123 -15.28 -6.88 -24.79
N PRO A 124 -16.61 -6.66 -24.75
CA PRO A 124 -17.26 -5.82 -25.76
C PRO A 124 -16.55 -4.46 -25.90
N GLY A 125 -16.12 -4.12 -27.11
CA GLY A 125 -15.44 -2.85 -27.40
C GLY A 125 -13.92 -2.83 -27.16
N SER A 126 -13.27 -3.91 -26.74
CA SER A 126 -11.81 -3.98 -26.67
C SER A 126 -11.17 -4.17 -28.07
N LEU A 127 -10.03 -3.54 -28.31
CA LEU A 127 -9.20 -3.78 -29.50
C LEU A 127 -8.21 -4.90 -29.19
N CYS A 128 -8.33 -6.02 -29.91
CA CYS A 128 -7.46 -7.18 -29.74
C CYS A 128 -6.60 -7.40 -30.98
N ALA A 129 -5.32 -7.69 -30.79
CA ALA A 129 -4.43 -8.17 -31.84
C ALA A 129 -4.20 -9.68 -31.67
N VAL A 130 -4.31 -10.44 -32.75
CA VAL A 130 -4.08 -11.89 -32.75
C VAL A 130 -2.84 -12.19 -33.58
N ARG A 131 -1.94 -13.02 -33.04
CA ARG A 131 -0.77 -13.54 -33.75
C ARG A 131 -0.84 -15.06 -33.73
N ALA A 132 -0.87 -15.68 -34.90
CA ALA A 132 -0.73 -17.13 -35.05
C ALA A 132 0.64 -17.44 -35.64
N VAL A 133 1.35 -18.40 -35.06
CA VAL A 133 2.67 -18.85 -35.50
C VAL A 133 2.72 -20.37 -35.46
N ASP A 134 3.41 -20.97 -36.41
CA ASP A 134 3.64 -22.41 -36.44
C ASP A 134 4.65 -22.82 -35.35
N GLN A 135 4.49 -24.03 -34.81
CA GLN A 135 5.34 -24.53 -33.72
C GLN A 135 6.83 -24.62 -34.12
N SER A 136 7.13 -24.90 -35.38
CA SER A 136 8.51 -24.93 -35.89
C SER A 136 9.20 -23.56 -35.81
N VAL A 137 8.44 -22.46 -35.85
CA VAL A 137 8.95 -21.09 -35.72
C VAL A 137 9.24 -20.73 -34.26
N LEU A 138 8.42 -21.20 -33.31
CA LEU A 138 8.64 -21.02 -31.86
C LEU A 138 9.99 -21.62 -31.44
N LEU A 139 10.35 -22.78 -32.02
CA LEU A 139 11.61 -23.48 -31.73
C LEU A 139 12.86 -22.78 -32.28
N MET A 140 12.73 -21.86 -33.23
CA MET A 140 13.89 -21.18 -33.84
C MET A 140 14.35 -19.93 -33.07
N LYS A 141 13.43 -19.19 -32.43
CA LYS A 141 13.74 -17.96 -31.65
C LYS A 141 12.71 -17.71 -30.53
N PRO A 142 12.77 -18.47 -29.43
CA PRO A 142 11.83 -18.34 -28.32
C PRO A 142 11.95 -17.01 -27.56
N GLU A 143 13.09 -16.31 -27.61
CA GLU A 143 13.31 -15.04 -26.89
C GLU A 143 12.57 -13.84 -27.52
N ALA A 144 12.07 -13.99 -28.75
CA ALA A 144 11.25 -12.98 -29.43
C ALA A 144 9.74 -13.17 -29.17
N GLU A 145 9.39 -14.07 -28.24
CA GLU A 145 8.02 -14.27 -27.82
C GLU A 145 7.53 -13.19 -26.86
N LEU A 146 6.24 -12.90 -26.95
CA LEU A 146 5.56 -12.00 -26.03
C LEU A 146 5.44 -12.73 -24.69
N SER A 147 6.24 -12.33 -23.72
CA SER A 147 6.13 -12.83 -22.36
C SER A 147 5.17 -11.97 -21.53
N VAL A 148 4.42 -12.64 -20.66
CA VAL A 148 3.69 -11.98 -19.56
C VAL A 148 4.68 -11.46 -18.50
N ASP A 149 5.92 -11.95 -18.57
CA ASP A 149 7.03 -11.51 -17.76
C ASP A 149 7.92 -10.51 -18.48
N THR A 150 7.63 -9.22 -18.27
CA THR A 150 8.56 -8.10 -18.54
C THR A 150 8.96 -7.43 -17.24
#